data_AF-A0A433Q838-F1
#
_entry.id   AF-A0A433Q838-F1
#
_cell.length_a   1.000
_cell.length_b   1.000
_cell.length_c   1.000
_cell.angle_alpha   90.00
_cell.angle_beta   90.00
_cell.angle_gamma   90.00
#
_symmetry.space_group_name_H-M   'P 1'
#
loop_
_entity.id
_entity.type
_entity.pdbx_description
1 polymer ?
#
loop_
_entity_poly.entity_id
_entity_poly.type
_entity_poly.pdbx_seq_one_letter_code
_entity_poly.pdbx_strand_id
1 'polypeptide(L)'
;MDLPPRSSTRAPPPPPIQTHPWRPPYQQSTRLPPQPPAPEPVDVENPPFSLDNFKIILGYDFGTTYSGCSYAYSQNEEIFDITKWPRQNNNFYPKTPTLSIYKRRNPTRLVDWGNKARLSMLGPLAKEHIMLTKFKLGLDESLNRPPLENGISVVDAIADYLRQFHNHVISELTKGFARNYGAHQIRY
;
A
#
# COMPACT_ATOMS: atom_id res chain seq x y z
N MET A 1 71.99 -50.87 -63.50
CA MET A 1 70.94 -50.95 -64.54
C MET A 1 70.02 -49.75 -64.35
N ASP A 2 70.07 -48.87 -65.35
CA ASP A 2 69.16 -47.82 -65.82
C ASP A 2 68.19 -47.05 -64.90
N LEU A 3 68.31 -45.72 -64.96
CA LEU A 3 67.35 -44.70 -64.51
C LEU A 3 66.62 -44.10 -65.74
N PRO A 4 65.29 -43.83 -65.67
CA PRO A 4 64.56 -43.11 -66.71
C PRO A 4 64.52 -41.57 -66.46
N PRO A 5 64.21 -40.77 -67.50
CA PRO A 5 64.54 -39.35 -67.58
C PRO A 5 63.52 -38.46 -66.86
N ARG A 6 64.00 -37.30 -66.36
CA ARG A 6 63.19 -36.26 -65.74
C ARG A 6 62.92 -35.12 -66.71
N SER A 7 61.64 -34.78 -66.84
CA SER A 7 61.11 -33.63 -67.56
C SER A 7 61.49 -32.31 -66.88
N SER A 8 61.85 -31.31 -67.69
CA SER A 8 62.15 -29.95 -67.26
C SER A 8 61.05 -29.01 -67.73
N THR A 9 60.29 -28.44 -66.79
CA THR A 9 59.37 -27.32 -67.05
C THR A 9 59.77 -26.15 -66.16
N ARG A 10 60.16 -25.04 -66.81
CA ARG A 10 60.61 -23.77 -66.20
C ARG A 10 59.54 -23.14 -65.29
N ALA A 11 59.99 -22.61 -64.15
CA ALA A 11 59.20 -21.74 -63.28
C ALA A 11 59.32 -20.25 -63.69
N PRO A 12 58.28 -19.43 -63.44
CA PRO A 12 58.22 -18.00 -63.80
C PRO A 12 59.06 -17.08 -62.87
N PRO A 13 59.34 -15.84 -63.32
CA PRO A 13 60.23 -14.90 -62.61
C PRO A 13 59.64 -14.31 -61.31
N PRO A 14 60.49 -13.84 -60.38
CA PRO A 14 60.07 -13.28 -59.11
C PRO A 14 59.44 -11.88 -59.24
N PRO A 15 58.48 -11.53 -58.35
CA PRO A 15 57.81 -10.23 -58.35
C PRO A 15 58.67 -9.09 -57.75
N PRO A 16 58.37 -7.82 -58.10
CA PRO A 16 59.12 -6.65 -57.64
C PRO A 16 58.85 -6.29 -56.16
N ILE A 17 59.87 -5.69 -55.54
CA ILE A 17 59.93 -5.27 -54.13
C ILE A 17 58.97 -4.10 -53.87
N GLN A 18 58.08 -4.23 -52.88
CA GLN A 18 57.23 -3.15 -52.38
C GLN A 18 57.92 -2.36 -51.26
N THR A 19 58.04 -1.05 -51.42
CA THR A 19 58.46 -0.11 -50.38
C THR A 19 57.23 0.37 -49.59
N HIS A 20 57.18 0.12 -48.28
CA HIS A 20 56.13 0.64 -47.40
C HIS A 20 56.51 2.03 -46.84
N PRO A 21 55.56 3.00 -46.81
CA PRO A 21 55.79 4.30 -46.18
C PRO A 21 55.70 4.25 -44.65
N TRP A 22 56.44 5.16 -44.02
CA TRP A 22 56.62 5.34 -42.57
C TRP A 22 55.31 5.76 -41.87
N ARG A 23 55.04 5.23 -40.67
CA ARG A 23 53.88 5.61 -39.82
C ARG A 23 54.35 6.34 -38.55
N PRO A 24 53.69 7.43 -38.13
CA PRO A 24 54.04 8.14 -36.90
C PRO A 24 53.55 7.40 -35.64
N PRO A 25 54.11 7.70 -34.45
CA PRO A 25 53.84 6.96 -33.22
C PRO A 25 52.42 7.22 -32.70
N TYR A 26 51.88 6.20 -32.04
CA TYR A 26 50.58 6.16 -31.37
C TYR A 26 50.24 7.44 -30.59
N GLN A 27 49.14 8.12 -30.93
CA GLN A 27 48.50 9.08 -30.04
C GLN A 27 47.70 8.32 -28.99
N GLN A 28 48.13 8.35 -27.72
CA GLN A 28 47.33 7.86 -26.61
C GLN A 28 46.14 8.82 -26.40
N SER A 29 44.96 8.37 -26.81
CA SER A 29 43.68 9.02 -26.54
C SER A 29 43.36 8.95 -25.04
N THR A 30 43.57 10.02 -24.29
CA THR A 30 43.09 10.19 -22.92
C THR A 30 41.58 10.44 -22.92
N ARG A 31 40.77 9.38 -23.05
CA ARG A 31 39.34 9.47 -22.77
C ARG A 31 39.15 9.46 -21.25
N LEU A 32 38.69 10.58 -20.71
CA LEU A 32 38.22 10.66 -19.33
C LEU A 32 37.09 9.65 -19.12
N PRO A 33 37.00 8.99 -17.94
CA PRO A 33 35.89 8.11 -17.64
C PRO A 33 34.56 8.89 -17.70
N PRO A 34 33.46 8.23 -18.13
CA PRO A 34 32.15 8.88 -18.16
C PRO A 34 31.79 9.35 -16.75
N GLN A 35 31.41 10.63 -16.64
CA GLN A 35 30.89 11.20 -15.39
C GLN A 35 29.64 10.41 -14.98
N PRO A 36 29.47 10.09 -13.69
CA PRO A 36 28.21 9.54 -13.20
C PRO A 36 27.07 10.50 -13.54
N PRO A 37 25.86 10.00 -13.86
CA PRO A 37 24.72 10.84 -14.14
C PRO A 37 24.48 11.80 -12.96
N ALA A 38 24.17 13.06 -13.28
CA ALA A 38 23.80 14.05 -12.28
C ALA A 38 22.61 13.51 -11.44
N PRO A 39 22.53 13.84 -10.13
CA PRO A 39 21.37 13.46 -9.34
C PRO A 39 20.11 14.05 -10.00
N GLU A 40 19.13 13.17 -10.24
CA GLU A 40 17.80 13.55 -10.72
C GLU A 40 17.24 14.71 -9.87
N PRO A 41 16.54 15.69 -10.48
CA PRO A 41 15.89 16.75 -9.73
C PRO A 41 14.94 16.14 -8.69
N VAL A 42 15.22 16.37 -7.40
CA VAL A 42 14.32 15.96 -6.33
C VAL A 42 13.06 16.81 -6.46
N ASP A 43 11.92 16.17 -6.68
CA ASP A 43 10.63 16.85 -6.83
C ASP A 43 10.27 17.53 -5.49
N VAL A 44 10.58 18.81 -5.35
CA VAL A 44 10.54 19.54 -4.07
C VAL A 44 9.12 19.65 -3.52
N GLU A 45 8.10 19.57 -4.39
CA GLU A 45 6.68 19.57 -4.00
C GLU A 45 6.19 18.21 -3.50
N ASN A 46 6.85 17.10 -3.87
CA ASN A 46 6.51 15.75 -3.42
C ASN A 46 7.79 15.06 -2.89
N PRO A 47 8.17 15.33 -1.63
CA PRO A 47 9.33 14.68 -1.05
C PRO A 47 9.15 13.15 -1.12
N PRO A 48 10.25 12.41 -1.35
CA PRO A 48 10.19 10.95 -1.41
C PRO A 48 9.56 10.40 -0.13
N PHE A 49 8.69 9.40 -0.30
CA PHE A 49 8.06 8.71 0.81
C PHE A 49 9.15 8.23 1.79
N SER A 50 9.09 8.74 3.03
CA SER A 50 9.98 8.31 4.10
C SER A 50 9.15 7.86 5.30
N LEU A 51 9.41 6.63 5.76
CA LEU A 51 8.80 6.10 6.97
C LEU A 51 9.19 6.89 8.22
N ASP A 52 10.33 7.60 8.18
CA ASP A 52 10.81 8.43 9.29
C ASP A 52 9.90 9.61 9.63
N ASN A 53 9.05 10.01 8.67
CA ASN A 53 8.05 11.08 8.86
C ASN A 53 6.87 10.63 9.72
N PHE A 54 6.66 9.31 9.87
CA PHE A 54 5.56 8.75 10.65
C PHE A 54 6.08 8.21 11.98
N LYS A 55 5.37 8.56 13.05
CA LYS A 55 5.69 8.14 14.41
C LYS A 55 4.81 7.01 14.88
N ILE A 56 3.64 6.87 14.29
CA ILE A 56 2.66 5.82 14.59
C ILE A 56 2.14 5.23 13.29
N ILE A 57 2.07 3.90 13.24
CA ILE A 57 1.44 3.16 12.14
C ILE A 57 0.23 2.41 12.71
N LEU A 58 -0.92 2.50 12.04
CA LEU A 58 -2.15 1.79 12.39
C LEU A 58 -2.37 0.62 11.43
N GLY A 59 -2.83 -0.49 11.98
CA GLY A 59 -3.33 -1.64 11.22
C GLY A 59 -4.83 -1.79 11.44
N TYR A 60 -5.61 -1.70 10.37
CA TYR A 60 -7.06 -1.88 10.39
C TYR A 60 -7.46 -3.30 9.97
N ASP A 61 -8.12 -4.03 10.87
CA ASP A 61 -8.85 -5.25 10.52
C ASP A 61 -10.32 -4.89 10.30
N PHE A 62 -10.70 -4.61 9.05
CA PHE A 62 -12.09 -4.42 8.65
C PHE A 62 -12.74 -5.77 8.32
N GLY A 63 -13.19 -6.51 9.32
CA GLY A 63 -13.82 -7.82 9.13
C GLY A 63 -15.28 -7.75 8.68
N THR A 64 -15.88 -8.90 8.35
CA THR A 64 -17.32 -8.96 7.99
C THR A 64 -18.23 -8.85 9.22
N THR A 65 -17.78 -9.38 10.37
CA THR A 65 -18.57 -9.46 11.61
C THR A 65 -18.04 -8.52 12.69
N TYR A 66 -16.73 -8.45 12.86
CA TYR A 66 -16.05 -7.62 13.84
C TYR A 66 -14.87 -6.91 13.17
N SER A 67 -14.60 -5.68 13.60
CA SER A 67 -13.45 -4.89 13.18
C SER A 67 -12.57 -4.55 14.38
N GLY A 68 -11.26 -4.50 14.15
CA GLY A 68 -10.24 -4.20 15.14
C GLY A 68 -9.19 -3.24 14.62
N CYS A 69 -8.40 -2.69 15.53
CA CYS A 69 -7.27 -1.83 15.18
C CYS A 69 -6.11 -2.15 16.11
N SER A 70 -4.93 -2.27 15.51
CA SER A 70 -3.66 -2.34 16.23
C SER A 70 -2.79 -1.16 15.81
N TYR A 71 -1.79 -0.82 16.60
CA TYR A 71 -0.84 0.22 16.28
C TYR A 71 0.55 -0.07 16.85
N ALA A 72 1.57 0.51 16.24
CA ALA A 72 2.94 0.46 16.72
C ALA A 72 3.57 1.86 16.62
N TYR A 73 4.52 2.17 17.50
CA TYR A 73 5.34 3.36 17.33
C TYR A 73 6.55 3.02 16.48
N SER A 74 6.94 3.92 15.58
CA SER A 74 8.12 3.73 14.70
C SER A 74 9.42 3.41 15.46
N GLN A 75 9.50 3.78 16.73
CA GLN A 75 10.69 3.63 17.57
C GLN A 75 10.67 2.36 18.44
N ASN A 76 9.58 1.56 18.39
CA ASN A 76 9.47 0.31 19.14
C ASN A 76 8.91 -0.82 18.27
N GLU A 77 9.26 -2.05 18.62
CA GLU A 77 8.74 -3.25 17.94
C GLU A 77 7.45 -3.79 18.59
N GLU A 78 6.92 -3.07 19.59
CA GLU A 78 5.73 -3.48 20.33
C GLU A 78 4.45 -3.08 19.58
N ILE A 79 3.54 -4.04 19.47
CA ILE A 79 2.23 -3.86 18.84
C ILE A 79 1.18 -3.78 19.94
N PHE A 80 0.37 -2.73 19.88
CA PHE A 80 -0.71 -2.48 20.84
C PHE A 80 -2.07 -2.58 20.15
N ASP A 81 -3.02 -3.23 20.81
CA ASP A 81 -4.40 -3.28 20.33
C ASP A 81 -5.26 -2.17 20.93
N ILE A 82 -6.13 -1.60 20.10
CA ILE A 82 -7.26 -0.82 20.59
C ILE A 82 -8.29 -1.79 21.17
N THR A 83 -8.35 -1.88 22.49
CA THR A 83 -9.23 -2.82 23.21
C THR A 83 -10.48 -2.16 23.79
N LYS A 84 -10.50 -0.82 23.89
CA LYS A 84 -11.61 -0.04 24.44
C LYS A 84 -12.52 0.46 23.31
N TRP A 85 -13.73 -0.06 23.26
CA TRP A 85 -14.73 0.28 22.25
C TRP A 85 -15.97 0.96 22.86
N PRO A 86 -16.67 1.84 22.12
CA PRO A 86 -17.85 2.54 22.65
C PRO A 86 -18.94 1.55 23.06
N ARG A 87 -19.42 1.64 24.31
CA ARG A 87 -20.49 0.77 24.84
C ARG A 87 -20.20 -0.73 24.70
N GLN A 88 -18.92 -1.11 24.76
CA GLN A 88 -18.52 -2.50 24.90
C GLN A 88 -19.11 -3.09 26.20
N ASN A 89 -19.61 -4.31 26.11
CA ASN A 89 -20.12 -5.05 27.26
C ASN A 89 -18.96 -5.49 28.18
N ASN A 90 -19.27 -6.11 29.32
CA ASN A 90 -18.26 -6.66 30.23
C ASN A 90 -17.44 -7.81 29.62
N ASN A 91 -17.81 -8.32 28.43
CA ASN A 91 -16.98 -9.28 27.71
C ASN A 91 -15.84 -8.54 27.02
N PHE A 92 -14.62 -8.81 27.48
CA PHE A 92 -13.41 -8.18 26.99
C PHE A 92 -12.97 -8.76 25.62
N TYR A 93 -13.81 -8.60 24.60
CA TYR A 93 -13.44 -8.94 23.22
C TYR A 93 -12.72 -7.75 22.58
N PRO A 94 -11.50 -7.91 22.02
CA PRO A 94 -10.66 -6.78 21.57
C PRO A 94 -11.13 -6.11 20.27
N LYS A 95 -12.35 -6.41 19.80
CA LYS A 95 -12.92 -5.89 18.55
C LYS A 95 -14.34 -5.38 18.77
N THR A 96 -14.80 -4.54 17.84
CA THR A 96 -16.18 -4.00 17.82
C THR A 96 -16.97 -4.58 16.65
N PRO A 97 -18.29 -4.81 16.76
CA PRO A 97 -19.11 -5.28 15.65
C PRO A 97 -18.98 -4.43 14.38
N THR A 98 -18.99 -5.09 13.22
CA THR A 98 -19.02 -4.43 11.90
C THR A 98 -20.47 -4.24 11.45
N LEU A 99 -21.11 -3.26 12.07
CA LEU A 99 -22.49 -2.90 11.78
C LEU A 99 -22.73 -1.41 12.06
N SER A 100 -23.74 -0.87 11.39
CA SER A 100 -24.19 0.51 11.51
C SER A 100 -25.71 0.57 11.50
N ILE A 101 -26.29 1.55 12.19
CA ILE A 101 -27.73 1.82 12.15
C ILE A 101 -28.01 3.21 11.59
N TYR A 102 -29.06 3.32 10.79
CA TYR A 102 -29.49 4.54 10.11
C TYR A 102 -30.92 4.89 10.51
N LYS A 103 -31.31 6.16 10.38
CA LYS A 103 -32.71 6.57 10.61
C LYS A 103 -33.61 6.00 9.52
N ARG A 104 -34.69 5.32 9.89
CA ARG A 104 -35.65 4.79 8.91
C ARG A 104 -36.32 5.88 8.06
N ARG A 105 -36.63 7.04 8.67
CA ARG A 105 -37.21 8.20 7.95
C ARG A 105 -36.19 9.01 7.14
N ASN A 106 -34.89 8.81 7.37
CA ASN A 106 -33.82 9.45 6.62
C ASN A 106 -32.68 8.42 6.44
N PRO A 107 -32.80 7.52 5.45
CA PRO A 107 -32.01 6.29 5.37
C PRO A 107 -30.50 6.49 5.11
N THR A 108 -30.07 7.70 4.75
CA THR A 108 -28.66 8.09 4.61
C THR A 108 -28.06 8.61 5.92
N ARG A 109 -28.89 8.91 6.93
CA ARG A 109 -28.42 9.46 8.21
C ARG A 109 -27.99 8.34 9.15
N LEU A 110 -26.68 8.17 9.30
CA LEU A 110 -26.07 7.31 10.32
C LEU A 110 -26.47 7.78 11.73
N VAL A 111 -26.84 6.84 12.59
CA VAL A 111 -27.23 7.08 13.99
C VAL A 111 -26.14 6.61 14.94
N ASP A 112 -25.77 5.34 14.84
CA ASP A 112 -24.75 4.69 15.65
C ASP A 112 -24.02 3.61 14.84
N TRP A 113 -22.91 3.14 15.38
CA TRP A 113 -22.08 2.07 14.83
C TRP A 113 -21.61 1.11 15.93
N GLY A 114 -21.11 -0.06 15.54
CA GLY A 114 -20.48 -1.02 16.45
C GLY A 114 -21.38 -1.48 17.61
N ASN A 115 -20.79 -1.62 18.80
CA ASN A 115 -21.52 -2.04 20.00
C ASN A 115 -22.69 -1.10 20.35
N LYS A 116 -22.52 0.22 20.19
CA LYS A 116 -23.59 1.18 20.45
C LYS A 116 -24.79 0.96 19.52
N ALA A 117 -24.55 0.76 18.23
CA ALA A 117 -25.62 0.39 17.29
C ALA A 117 -26.33 -0.90 17.67
N ARG A 118 -25.57 -1.93 18.09
CA ARG A 118 -26.15 -3.20 18.56
C ARG A 118 -27.08 -2.99 19.74
N LEU A 119 -26.68 -2.18 20.73
CA LEU A 119 -27.52 -1.85 21.89
C LEU A 119 -28.73 -1.00 21.51
N SER A 120 -28.58 -0.04 20.61
CA SER A 120 -29.68 0.81 20.11
C SER A 120 -30.79 -0.02 19.45
N MET A 121 -30.45 -1.17 18.84
CA MET A 121 -31.42 -2.12 18.27
C MET A 121 -32.14 -2.99 19.30
N LEU A 122 -31.71 -3.00 20.56
CA LEU A 122 -32.41 -3.66 21.68
C LEU A 122 -33.33 -2.67 22.43
N GLY A 123 -33.23 -1.37 22.14
CA GLY A 123 -33.98 -0.33 22.81
C GLY A 123 -35.35 -0.04 22.17
N PRO A 124 -36.18 0.81 22.82
CA PRO A 124 -37.54 1.13 22.36
C PRO A 124 -37.59 1.84 21.00
N LEU A 125 -36.49 2.46 20.56
CA LEU A 125 -36.38 3.15 19.28
C LEU A 125 -35.90 2.24 18.13
N ALA A 126 -35.73 0.93 18.34
CA ALA A 126 -35.24 0.02 17.31
C ALA A 126 -36.06 0.07 16.01
N LYS A 127 -37.40 0.21 16.11
CA LYS A 127 -38.32 0.34 14.97
C LYS A 127 -38.09 1.59 14.11
N GLU A 128 -37.43 2.60 14.65
CA GLU A 128 -37.12 3.86 13.97
C GLU A 128 -35.79 3.78 13.19
N HIS A 129 -35.13 2.63 13.21
CA HIS A 129 -33.83 2.41 12.60
C HIS A 129 -33.84 1.30 11.54
N ILE A 130 -32.84 1.35 10.66
CA ILE A 130 -32.46 0.27 9.74
C ILE A 130 -31.05 -0.15 10.13
N MET A 131 -30.81 -1.44 10.32
CA MET A 131 -29.50 -1.97 10.72
C MET A 131 -28.83 -2.64 9.52
N LEU A 132 -27.66 -2.14 9.14
CA LEU A 132 -26.85 -2.75 8.10
C LEU A 132 -25.75 -3.59 8.75
N THR A 133 -25.67 -4.85 8.32
CA THR A 133 -24.64 -5.81 8.75
C THR A 133 -24.06 -6.51 7.52
N LYS A 134 -22.83 -7.03 7.64
CA LYS A 134 -22.16 -7.77 6.56
C LYS A 134 -22.13 -7.01 5.22
N PHE A 135 -22.18 -5.68 5.24
CA PHE A 135 -22.18 -4.86 4.03
C PHE A 135 -20.85 -4.98 3.26
N LYS A 136 -19.74 -5.37 3.93
CA LYS A 136 -18.47 -5.74 3.29
C LYS A 136 -18.63 -6.81 2.20
N LEU A 137 -19.54 -7.77 2.38
CA LEU A 137 -19.79 -8.82 1.38
C LEU A 137 -20.43 -8.26 0.09
N GLY A 138 -20.94 -7.02 0.11
CA GLY A 138 -21.42 -6.36 -1.10
C GLY A 138 -20.31 -5.85 -2.02
N LEU A 139 -19.04 -5.95 -1.62
CA LEU A 139 -17.89 -5.68 -2.50
C LEU A 139 -17.61 -6.83 -3.46
N ASP A 140 -18.09 -8.04 -3.14
CA ASP A 140 -17.94 -9.22 -3.99
C ASP A 140 -19.17 -9.36 -4.88
N GLU A 141 -19.02 -8.92 -6.13
CA GLU A 141 -20.09 -8.96 -7.14
C GLU A 141 -20.54 -10.39 -7.45
N SER A 142 -19.67 -11.40 -7.26
CA SER A 142 -20.00 -12.80 -7.53
C SER A 142 -21.07 -13.35 -6.58
N LEU A 143 -21.22 -12.75 -5.40
CA LEU A 143 -22.22 -13.14 -4.41
C LEU A 143 -23.64 -12.69 -4.76
N ASN A 144 -23.83 -11.88 -5.81
CA ASN A 144 -25.14 -11.42 -6.31
C ASN A 144 -26.09 -10.96 -5.18
N ARG A 145 -25.56 -10.17 -4.23
CA ARG A 145 -26.33 -9.74 -3.06
C ARG A 145 -27.37 -8.68 -3.45
N PRO A 146 -28.55 -8.67 -2.81
CA PRO A 146 -29.50 -7.59 -3.02
C PRO A 146 -28.91 -6.24 -2.57
N PRO A 147 -29.43 -5.12 -3.09
CA PRO A 147 -29.12 -3.79 -2.57
C PRO A 147 -29.36 -3.69 -1.06
N LEU A 148 -28.65 -2.76 -0.40
CA LEU A 148 -28.82 -2.52 1.03
C LEU A 148 -30.25 -2.03 1.34
N GLU A 149 -30.81 -2.47 2.47
CA GLU A 149 -32.20 -2.21 2.86
C GLU A 149 -32.57 -0.71 2.86
N ASN A 150 -31.60 0.15 3.17
CA ASN A 150 -31.78 1.60 3.21
C ASN A 150 -31.48 2.31 1.89
N GLY A 151 -31.14 1.57 0.82
CA GLY A 151 -30.92 2.11 -0.52
C GLY A 151 -29.60 2.88 -0.73
N ILE A 152 -28.72 2.97 0.28
CA ILE A 152 -27.39 3.57 0.08
C ILE A 152 -26.45 2.57 -0.61
N SER A 153 -25.38 3.07 -1.23
CA SER A 153 -24.39 2.21 -1.85
C SER A 153 -23.60 1.42 -0.79
N VAL A 154 -23.05 0.28 -1.20
CA VAL A 154 -22.15 -0.52 -0.35
C VAL A 154 -20.93 0.31 0.07
N VAL A 155 -20.38 1.09 -0.86
CA VAL A 155 -19.22 1.95 -0.61
C VAL A 155 -19.55 3.02 0.43
N ASP A 156 -20.72 3.67 0.36
CA ASP A 156 -21.14 4.67 1.35
C ASP A 156 -21.32 4.05 2.73
N ALA A 157 -21.95 2.88 2.82
CA ALA A 157 -22.12 2.16 4.08
C ALA A 157 -20.77 1.80 4.74
N ILE A 158 -19.79 1.39 3.93
CA ILE A 158 -18.43 1.11 4.37
C ILE A 158 -17.73 2.40 4.81
N ALA A 159 -17.80 3.47 4.01
CA ALA A 159 -17.17 4.75 4.30
C ALA A 159 -17.70 5.35 5.61
N ASP A 160 -19.01 5.30 5.84
CA ASP A 160 -19.63 5.78 7.08
C ASP A 160 -19.17 4.99 8.30
N TYR A 161 -19.10 3.66 8.20
CA TYR A 161 -18.58 2.82 9.27
C TYR A 161 -17.10 3.11 9.56
N LEU A 162 -16.26 3.09 8.52
CA LEU A 162 -14.81 3.29 8.67
C LEU A 162 -14.46 4.68 9.18
N ARG A 163 -15.23 5.71 8.81
CA ARG A 163 -15.05 7.07 9.35
C ARG A 163 -15.27 7.12 10.86
N GLN A 164 -16.37 6.52 11.34
CA GLN A 164 -16.64 6.48 12.78
C GLN A 164 -15.63 5.60 13.53
N PHE A 165 -15.24 4.48 12.91
CA PHE A 165 -14.24 3.58 13.43
C PHE A 165 -12.88 4.29 13.59
N HIS A 166 -12.41 4.95 12.53
CA HIS A 166 -11.17 5.73 12.52
C HIS A 166 -11.20 6.87 13.56
N ASN A 167 -12.28 7.65 13.59
CA ASN A 167 -12.44 8.75 14.55
C ASN A 167 -12.30 8.25 16.00
N HIS A 168 -12.87 7.08 16.32
CA HIS A 168 -12.71 6.48 17.64
C HIS A 168 -11.29 6.01 17.91
N VAL A 169 -10.64 5.36 16.95
CA VAL A 169 -9.23 4.93 17.08
C VAL A 169 -8.32 6.13 17.36
N ILE A 170 -8.46 7.22 16.62
CA ILE A 170 -7.70 8.45 16.87
C ILE A 170 -8.02 9.03 18.26
N SER A 171 -9.28 8.99 18.69
CA SER A 171 -9.68 9.43 20.04
C SER A 171 -9.06 8.57 21.14
N GLU A 172 -8.92 7.26 20.97
CA GLU A 172 -8.25 6.40 21.96
C GLU A 172 -6.74 6.62 21.98
N LEU A 173 -6.10 6.76 20.82
CA LEU A 173 -4.66 7.02 20.73
C LEU A 173 -4.29 8.32 21.43
N THR A 174 -5.04 9.39 21.17
CA THR A 174 -4.79 10.74 21.74
C THR A 174 -5.03 10.83 23.25
N LYS A 175 -5.56 9.78 23.91
CA LYS A 175 -5.58 9.71 25.38
C LYS A 175 -4.23 9.32 25.97
N GLY A 176 -3.40 8.61 25.21
CA GLY A 176 -2.08 8.16 25.61
C GLY A 176 -0.96 9.09 25.15
N PHE A 177 0.23 8.51 24.97
CA PHE A 177 1.42 9.24 24.53
C PHE A 177 1.29 9.78 23.09
N ALA A 178 0.44 9.16 22.27
CA ALA A 178 0.26 9.54 20.86
C ALA A 178 -0.24 10.97 20.64
N ARG A 179 -0.82 11.63 21.66
CA ARG A 179 -1.25 13.05 21.59
C ARG A 179 -0.12 14.04 21.27
N ASN A 180 1.13 13.62 21.47
CA ASN A 180 2.30 14.44 21.21
C ASN A 180 2.66 14.49 19.71
N TYR A 181 1.98 13.69 18.88
CA TYR A 181 2.20 13.63 17.43
C TYR A 181 1.07 14.29 16.67
N GLY A 182 1.41 15.00 15.60
CA GLY A 182 0.42 15.56 14.68
C GLY A 182 -0.23 14.48 13.81
N ALA A 183 -1.42 14.75 13.28
CA ALA A 183 -2.11 13.82 12.38
C ALA A 183 -1.27 13.40 11.17
N HIS A 184 -0.42 14.30 10.65
CA HIS A 184 0.52 14.03 9.56
C HIS A 184 1.61 13.00 9.90
N GLN A 185 1.81 12.70 11.19
CA GLN A 185 2.78 11.72 11.68
C GLN A 185 2.12 10.35 11.97
N ILE A 186 0.82 10.20 11.72
CA ILE A 186 0.09 8.94 11.86
C ILE A 186 -0.17 8.39 10.47
N ARG A 187 0.25 7.15 10.22
CA ARG A 187 0.03 6.44 8.95
C ARG A 187 -0.91 5.25 9.13
N TYR A 188 -1.70 4.96 8.10
CA TYR A 188 -2.61 3.83 8.02
C TYR A 188 -2.92 3.49 6.55
#